data_AF-A0A3D2ZB45-F1
#
_entry.id   AF-A0A3D2ZB45-F1
#
_cell.length_a   1.000
_cell.length_b   1.000
_cell.length_c   1.000
_cell.angle_alpha   90.00
_cell.angle_beta   90.00
_cell.angle_gamma   90.00
#
_symmetry.space_group_name_H-M   'P 1'
#
loop_
_entity.id
_entity.type
_entity.pdbx_description
1 polymer ?
#
loop_
_entity_poly.entity_id
_entity_poly.type
_entity_poly.pdbx_seq_one_letter_code
_entity_poly.pdbx_strand_id
1 'polypeptide(L)'
;MRIIDSHNHVYYHQLDPAGVVAELDEFGIERCWVLTWYLPPAEDVPASHGNFNPRNFRADGTHGGSTLDDVIEACRVYPDRFIGGFCPCPLEGSAAQRLQAAHEFYGVSICGEWSYRMLLDDPRALELFHKAGEL
;
A
#
# COMPACT_ATOMS: atom_id res chain seq x y z
N MET A 1 24.12 12.55 -1.36
CA MET A 1 22.84 13.04 -0.82
C MET A 1 21.94 11.82 -0.67
N ARG A 2 21.23 11.65 0.45
CA ARG A 2 20.29 10.54 0.66
C ARG A 2 18.96 10.94 0.02
N ILE A 3 18.58 10.33 -1.10
CA ILE A 3 17.27 10.55 -1.71
C ILE A 3 16.34 9.43 -1.26
N ILE A 4 15.13 9.79 -0.81
CA ILE A 4 14.08 8.85 -0.47
C ILE A 4 12.88 9.18 -1.36
N ASP A 5 12.42 8.19 -2.12
CA ASP A 5 11.10 8.26 -2.74
C ASP A 5 10.05 7.99 -1.65
N SER A 6 9.16 8.95 -1.43
CA SER A 6 8.16 8.87 -0.36
C SER A 6 6.81 8.35 -0.83
N HIS A 7 6.68 7.96 -2.10
CA HIS A 7 5.42 7.45 -2.63
C HIS A 7 5.62 6.60 -3.89
N ASN A 8 5.47 5.29 -3.76
CA ASN A 8 5.54 4.37 -4.89
C ASN A 8 4.73 3.08 -4.64
N HIS A 9 4.56 2.26 -5.67
CA HIS A 9 3.83 1.00 -5.64
C HIS A 9 4.59 -0.09 -6.40
N VAL A 10 4.65 -1.29 -5.81
CA VAL A 10 5.09 -2.49 -6.54
C VAL A 10 3.94 -3.13 -7.31
N TYR A 11 4.30 -3.85 -8.37
CA TYR A 11 3.37 -4.46 -9.33
C TYR A 11 2.40 -3.45 -9.94
N TYR A 12 2.87 -2.23 -10.15
CA TYR A 12 2.17 -1.18 -10.88
C TYR A 12 2.95 -0.86 -12.16
N HIS A 13 2.25 -0.66 -13.28
CA HIS A 13 2.86 -0.39 -14.58
C HIS A 13 3.97 -1.39 -14.99
N GLN A 14 3.74 -2.69 -14.70
CA GLN A 14 4.63 -3.80 -15.06
C GLN A 14 5.98 -3.81 -14.30
N LEU A 15 6.12 -3.01 -13.24
CA LEU A 15 7.29 -3.04 -12.37
C LEU A 15 7.03 -3.93 -11.16
N ASP A 16 7.69 -5.08 -11.11
CA ASP A 16 7.77 -5.89 -9.90
C ASP A 16 8.76 -5.23 -8.89
N PRO A 17 8.94 -5.78 -7.68
CA PRO A 17 9.86 -5.22 -6.69
C PRO A 17 11.30 -5.04 -7.22
N ALA A 18 11.78 -5.95 -8.07
CA ALA A 18 13.12 -5.85 -8.66
C ALA A 18 13.21 -4.72 -9.69
N GLY A 19 12.16 -4.55 -10.51
CA GLY A 19 12.03 -3.44 -11.47
C GLY A 19 12.03 -2.09 -10.77
N VAL A 20 11.27 -1.94 -9.68
CA VAL A 20 11.27 -0.70 -8.89
C VAL A 20 12.68 -0.45 -8.33
N VAL A 21 13.35 -1.44 -7.75
CA VAL A 21 14.73 -1.29 -7.25
C VAL A 21 15.71 -0.85 -8.35
N ALA A 22 15.57 -1.40 -9.56
CA ALA A 22 16.41 -1.02 -10.68
C ALA A 22 16.22 0.47 -11.07
N GLU A 23 14.99 0.98 -11.05
CA GLU A 23 14.73 2.41 -11.27
C GLU A 23 15.32 3.27 -10.13
N LEU A 24 15.18 2.82 -8.88
CA LEU A 24 15.81 3.52 -7.74
C LEU A 24 17.33 3.63 -7.94
N ASP A 25 17.98 2.57 -8.41
CA ASP A 25 19.42 2.55 -8.67
C ASP A 25 19.80 3.50 -9.83
N GLU A 26 19.06 3.47 -10.93
CA GLU A 26 19.24 4.35 -12.09
C GLU A 26 19.21 5.84 -11.69
N PHE A 27 18.30 6.22 -10.80
CA PHE A 27 18.11 7.60 -10.37
C PHE A 27 18.84 7.96 -9.07
N GLY A 28 19.63 7.05 -8.49
CA GLY A 28 20.36 7.29 -7.24
C GLY A 28 19.47 7.51 -6.01
N ILE A 29 18.30 6.86 -5.99
CA ILE A 29 17.36 6.84 -4.87
C ILE A 29 17.71 5.70 -3.93
N GLU A 30 17.95 6.04 -2.67
CA GLU A 30 18.44 5.06 -1.72
C GLU A 30 17.33 4.16 -1.18
N ARG A 31 16.21 4.77 -0.79
CA ARG A 31 15.05 4.07 -0.23
C ARG A 31 13.75 4.57 -0.82
N CYS A 32 12.74 3.73 -0.76
CA CYS A 32 11.42 4.02 -1.28
C CYS A 32 10.33 3.59 -0.29
N TRP A 33 9.32 4.41 -0.14
CA TRP A 33 8.08 4.05 0.54
C TRP A 33 7.21 3.29 -0.46
N VAL A 34 6.89 2.03 -0.15
CA VAL A 34 6.01 1.21 -0.99
C VAL A 34 4.67 1.10 -0.29
N LEU A 35 3.66 1.69 -0.90
CA LEU A 35 2.34 1.88 -0.30
C LEU A 35 1.32 0.93 -0.93
N THR A 36 0.35 0.50 -0.13
CA THR A 36 -0.86 -0.10 -0.71
C THR A 36 -1.62 0.96 -1.52
N TRP A 37 -2.12 0.55 -2.69
CA TRP A 37 -3.19 1.24 -3.41
C TRP A 37 -4.38 0.28 -3.44
N TYR A 38 -5.02 0.13 -2.28
CA TYR A 38 -6.08 -0.85 -2.10
C TYR A 38 -7.40 -0.32 -2.68
N LEU A 39 -8.11 -1.18 -3.41
CA LEU A 39 -9.45 -0.91 -3.93
C LEU A 39 -10.44 -1.88 -3.28
N PRO A 40 -11.31 -1.44 -2.36
CA PRO A 40 -12.36 -2.31 -1.83
C PRO A 40 -13.34 -2.68 -2.95
N PRO A 41 -14.01 -3.85 -2.90
CA PRO A 41 -14.89 -4.30 -3.99
C PRO A 41 -15.96 -3.28 -4.41
N ALA A 42 -16.49 -2.51 -3.45
CA ALA A 42 -17.50 -1.48 -3.72
C ALA A 42 -16.97 -0.25 -4.47
N GLU A 43 -15.66 -0.08 -4.55
CA GLU A 43 -14.99 1.04 -5.22
C GLU A 43 -14.15 0.58 -6.42
N ASP A 44 -14.44 -0.61 -6.97
CA ASP A 44 -13.74 -1.18 -8.12
C ASP A 44 -13.63 -0.19 -9.30
N VAL A 45 -12.51 -0.27 -9.99
CA VAL A 45 -12.20 0.55 -11.17
C VAL A 45 -11.78 -0.37 -12.31
N PRO A 46 -12.72 -0.84 -13.15
CA PRO A 46 -12.42 -1.79 -14.23
C PRO A 46 -11.30 -1.33 -15.18
N ALA A 47 -11.20 -0.02 -15.42
CA ALA A 47 -10.18 0.55 -16.28
C ALA A 47 -8.74 0.38 -15.73
N SER A 48 -8.56 0.14 -14.43
CA SER A 48 -7.23 -0.03 -13.82
C SER A 48 -6.79 -1.48 -13.70
N HIS A 49 -7.66 -2.45 -13.98
CA HIS A 49 -7.38 -3.88 -13.79
C HIS A 49 -6.10 -4.35 -14.49
N GLY A 50 -5.81 -3.84 -15.69
CA GLY A 50 -4.61 -4.22 -16.46
C GLY A 50 -3.29 -3.59 -15.96
N ASN A 51 -3.33 -2.71 -14.96
CA ASN A 51 -2.15 -2.00 -14.47
C ASN A 51 -1.55 -2.57 -13.18
N PHE A 52 -2.24 -3.52 -12.54
CA PHE A 52 -1.87 -4.06 -11.23
C PHE A 52 -1.50 -5.55 -11.30
N ASN A 53 -1.02 -6.10 -10.16
CA ASN A 53 -0.71 -7.52 -10.01
C ASN A 53 -1.95 -8.40 -10.31
N PRO A 54 -1.92 -9.27 -11.33
CA PRO A 54 -3.07 -10.12 -11.67
C PRO A 54 -3.45 -11.12 -10.56
N ARG A 55 -2.58 -11.33 -9.56
CA ARG A 55 -2.89 -12.14 -8.38
C ARG A 55 -3.98 -11.54 -7.49
N ASN A 56 -4.26 -10.25 -7.65
CA ASN A 56 -5.21 -9.50 -6.83
C ASN A 56 -6.61 -9.42 -7.46
N PHE A 57 -6.87 -10.16 -8.54
CA PHE A 57 -8.23 -10.39 -9.03
C PHE A 57 -9.03 -11.22 -8.02
N ARG A 58 -10.21 -10.72 -7.67
CA ARG A 58 -11.14 -11.41 -6.77
C ARG A 58 -12.11 -12.28 -7.56
N ALA A 59 -12.69 -13.27 -6.88
CA ALA A 59 -13.67 -14.17 -7.48
C ALA A 59 -14.96 -13.48 -7.95
N ASP A 60 -15.28 -12.30 -7.41
CA ASP A 60 -16.43 -11.48 -7.81
C ASP A 60 -16.16 -10.62 -9.07
N GLY A 61 -14.96 -10.72 -9.66
CA GLY A 61 -14.57 -9.97 -10.84
C GLY A 61 -13.99 -8.58 -10.57
N THR A 62 -13.93 -8.15 -9.30
CA THR A 62 -13.26 -6.89 -8.91
C THR A 62 -11.75 -7.10 -8.75
N HIS A 63 -11.00 -6.00 -8.76
CA HIS A 63 -9.55 -6.02 -8.55
C HIS A 63 -9.15 -5.35 -7.23
N GLY A 64 -8.20 -5.92 -6.48
CA GLY A 64 -7.75 -5.39 -5.19
C GLY A 64 -6.78 -4.22 -5.24
N GLY A 65 -6.24 -3.91 -6.41
CA GLY A 65 -5.21 -2.91 -6.61
C GLY A 65 -3.84 -3.43 -6.16
N SER A 66 -3.05 -2.59 -5.49
CA SER A 66 -1.82 -3.00 -4.78
C SER A 66 -2.14 -3.27 -3.31
N THR A 67 -1.91 -4.50 -2.87
CA THR A 67 -2.40 -5.04 -1.58
C THR A 67 -1.31 -5.09 -0.52
N LEU A 68 -1.70 -5.36 0.74
CA LEU A 68 -0.74 -5.53 1.84
C LEU A 68 0.24 -6.68 1.56
N ASP A 69 -0.21 -7.76 0.92
CA ASP A 69 0.65 -8.90 0.58
C ASP A 69 1.77 -8.49 -0.38
N ASP A 70 1.47 -7.66 -1.38
CA ASP A 70 2.46 -7.13 -2.31
C ASP A 70 3.53 -6.30 -1.58
N VAL A 71 3.10 -5.43 -0.66
CA VAL A 71 4.00 -4.58 0.15
C VAL A 71 4.89 -5.43 1.06
N ILE A 72 4.32 -6.43 1.74
CA ILE A 72 5.07 -7.34 2.61
C ILE A 72 6.09 -8.14 1.81
N GLU A 73 5.70 -8.67 0.65
CA GLU A 73 6.60 -9.42 -0.24
C GLU A 73 7.78 -8.54 -0.65
N ALA A 74 7.52 -7.32 -1.13
CA ALA A 74 8.57 -6.38 -1.52
C ALA A 74 9.53 -6.08 -0.35
N CYS A 75 9.00 -5.74 0.83
CA CYS A 75 9.80 -5.42 2.00
C CYS A 75 10.62 -6.63 2.51
N ARG A 76 10.13 -7.86 2.33
CA ARG A 76 10.89 -9.08 2.69
C ARG A 76 12.06 -9.33 1.74
N VAL A 77 11.87 -9.10 0.45
CA VAL A 77 12.91 -9.34 -0.56
C VAL A 77 13.96 -8.21 -0.55
N TYR A 78 13.54 -6.96 -0.32
CA TYR A 78 14.42 -5.79 -0.31
C TYR A 78 14.27 -4.93 0.96
N PRO A 79 14.58 -5.47 2.15
CA PRO A 79 14.35 -4.80 3.44
C PRO A 79 15.15 -3.51 3.63
N ASP A 80 16.29 -3.38 2.94
CA ASP A 80 17.13 -2.19 3.01
C ASP A 80 16.71 -1.08 2.02
N ARG A 81 15.84 -1.41 1.06
CA ARG A 81 15.39 -0.50 0.00
C ARG A 81 13.97 -0.01 0.23
N PHE A 82 13.11 -0.82 0.82
CA PHE A 82 11.70 -0.50 0.98
C PHE A 82 11.29 -0.24 2.43
N ILE A 83 10.42 0.75 2.59
CA ILE A 83 9.69 1.04 3.82
C ILE A 83 8.21 0.81 3.50
N GLY A 84 7.59 -0.15 4.17
CA GLY A 84 6.22 -0.58 3.87
C GLY A 84 5.16 0.39 4.40
N GLY A 85 4.16 0.67 3.59
CA GLY A 85 2.96 1.40 3.95
C GLY A 85 1.68 0.63 3.69
N PHE A 86 0.71 0.79 4.60
CA PHE A 86 -0.60 0.17 4.54
C PHE A 86 -1.67 1.16 4.97
N CYS A 87 -2.69 1.35 4.16
CA CYS A 87 -3.89 2.07 4.56
C CYS A 87 -5.10 1.15 4.41
N PRO A 88 -5.64 0.55 5.48
CA PRO A 88 -6.87 -0.27 5.39
C PRO A 88 -8.11 0.59 5.11
N CYS A 89 -9.09 0.04 4.39
CA CYS A 89 -10.36 0.72 4.12
C CYS A 89 -11.23 0.80 5.38
N PRO A 90 -11.59 2.00 5.88
CA PRO A 90 -12.44 2.13 7.06
C PRO A 90 -13.87 1.58 6.89
N LEU A 91 -14.37 1.51 5.66
CA LEU A 91 -15.70 0.97 5.36
C LEU A 91 -15.79 -0.56 5.54
N GLU A 92 -14.66 -1.26 5.51
CA GLU A 92 -14.58 -2.71 5.69
C GLU A 92 -14.53 -3.12 7.18
N GLY A 93 -14.46 -2.14 8.08
CA GLY A 93 -14.40 -2.36 9.52
C GLY A 93 -12.99 -2.71 10.02
N SER A 94 -12.80 -2.49 11.32
CA SER A 94 -11.57 -2.79 12.07
C SER A 94 -10.29 -2.23 11.46
N ALA A 95 -10.36 -1.10 10.74
CA ALA A 95 -9.23 -0.55 9.99
C ALA A 95 -8.05 -0.18 10.91
N ALA A 96 -8.31 0.47 12.05
CA ALA A 96 -7.28 0.80 13.03
C ALA A 96 -6.58 -0.46 13.59
N GLN A 97 -7.34 -1.50 13.93
CA GLN A 97 -6.79 -2.77 14.43
C GLN A 97 -5.98 -3.50 13.35
N ARG A 98 -6.42 -3.45 12.08
CA ARG A 98 -5.68 -4.01 10.94
C ARG A 98 -4.37 -3.28 10.71
N LEU A 99 -4.34 -1.94 10.79
CA LEU A 99 -3.11 -1.15 10.69
C LEU A 99 -2.14 -1.53 11.81
N GLN A 100 -2.63 -1.58 13.06
CA GLN A 100 -1.82 -1.97 14.22
C GLN A 100 -1.25 -3.38 14.04
N ALA A 101 -2.06 -4.35 13.61
CA ALA A 101 -1.57 -5.70 13.35
C ALA A 101 -0.49 -5.72 12.25
N ALA A 102 -0.67 -4.97 11.16
CA ALA A 102 0.33 -4.90 10.09
C ALA A 102 1.65 -4.28 10.58
N HIS A 103 1.59 -3.27 11.45
CA HIS A 103 2.75 -2.70 12.12
C HIS A 103 3.45 -3.73 13.01
N GLU A 104 2.71 -4.40 13.90
CA GLU A 104 3.25 -5.35 14.87
C GLU A 104 3.85 -6.61 14.23
N PHE A 105 3.19 -7.17 13.20
CA PHE A 105 3.66 -8.40 12.55
C PHE A 105 4.71 -8.17 11.47
N TYR A 106 4.64 -7.05 10.75
CA TYR A 106 5.42 -6.84 9.52
C TYR A 106 6.25 -5.56 9.52
N GLY A 107 6.19 -4.74 10.58
CA GLY A 107 6.96 -3.51 10.68
C GLY A 107 6.51 -2.41 9.71
N VAL A 108 5.27 -2.49 9.21
CA VAL A 108 4.69 -1.41 8.41
C VAL A 108 4.66 -0.13 9.23
N SER A 109 5.16 0.97 8.66
CA SER A 109 5.39 2.22 9.41
C SER A 109 4.77 3.45 8.76
N ILE A 110 4.04 3.26 7.66
CA ILE A 110 3.36 4.34 6.94
C ILE A 110 1.88 3.99 6.80
N CYS A 111 1.00 4.89 7.20
CA CYS A 111 -0.43 4.78 6.90
C CYS A 111 -0.72 5.43 5.55
N GLY A 112 -0.63 4.65 4.47
CA GLY A 112 -0.85 5.13 3.10
C GLY A 112 -0.92 4.01 2.07
N GLU A 113 -1.49 4.23 0.88
CA GLU A 113 -2.15 5.46 0.41
C GLU A 113 -3.64 5.48 0.76
N TRP A 114 -4.19 6.66 1.07
CA TRP A 114 -5.62 6.86 1.21
C TRP A 114 -6.28 7.09 -0.16
N SER A 115 -7.14 6.17 -0.58
CA SER A 115 -7.82 6.20 -1.90
C SER A 115 -9.33 6.04 -1.82
N TYR A 116 -9.93 6.20 -0.64
CA TYR A 116 -11.32 5.81 -0.37
C TYR A 116 -12.34 6.92 -0.66
N ARG A 117 -13.50 6.54 -1.20
CA ARG A 117 -14.64 7.43 -1.49
C ARG A 117 -15.46 7.74 -0.22
N MET A 118 -14.80 8.30 0.77
CA MET A 118 -15.40 8.77 2.02
C MET A 118 -14.79 10.09 2.46
N LEU A 119 -15.51 10.84 3.30
CA LEU A 119 -14.98 12.07 3.87
C LEU A 119 -13.90 11.74 4.91
N LEU A 120 -12.87 12.60 4.97
CA LEU A 120 -11.77 12.45 5.92
C LEU A 120 -12.21 12.64 7.38
N ASP A 121 -13.29 13.37 7.63
CA ASP A 121 -13.87 13.60 8.95
C ASP A 121 -14.93 12.57 9.36
N ASP A 122 -15.13 11.52 8.55
CA ASP A 122 -15.93 10.37 8.96
C ASP A 122 -15.31 9.75 10.24
N PRO A 123 -16.11 9.43 11.27
CA PRO A 123 -15.59 8.89 12.52
C PRO A 123 -14.69 7.66 12.36
N ARG A 124 -14.95 6.82 11.34
CA ARG A 124 -14.15 5.62 11.04
C ARG A 124 -12.79 5.99 10.43
N ALA A 125 -12.73 7.07 9.64
CA ALA A 125 -11.47 7.63 9.14
C ALA A 125 -10.64 8.20 10.28
N LEU A 126 -11.27 9.01 11.15
CA LEU A 126 -10.62 9.60 12.31
C LEU A 126 -10.05 8.55 13.26
N GLU A 127 -10.77 7.44 13.49
CA GLU A 127 -10.26 6.30 14.27
C GLU A 127 -8.96 5.75 13.69
N LEU A 128 -8.91 5.52 12.36
CA LEU A 128 -7.70 5.05 11.68
C LEU A 128 -6.56 6.08 11.78
N PHE A 129 -6.83 7.36 11.55
CA PHE A 129 -5.82 8.41 11.61
C PHE A 129 -5.26 8.64 13.02
N HIS A 130 -6.11 8.57 14.04
CA HIS A 130 -5.64 8.61 15.43
C HIS A 130 -4.73 7.43 15.73
N LYS A 131 -5.11 6.21 15.34
CA LYS A 131 -4.25 5.05 15.49
C LYS A 131 -2.93 5.20 14.73
N ALA A 132 -2.97 5.70 13.51
CA ALA A 132 -1.77 5.96 12.70
C ALA A 132 -0.83 7.00 13.34
N GLY A 133 -1.36 7.97 14.09
CA GLY A 133 -0.55 8.94 14.84
C GLY A 133 0.02 8.40 16.16
N GLU A 134 -0.51 7.29 16.68
CA GLU A 134 -0.02 6.61 17.89
C GLU A 134 1.13 5.63 17.60
N LEU A 135 1.13 5.02 16.41
CA LEU A 135 2.10 4.02 15.95
C LEU A 135 3.33 4.69 15.33
#